data_AF-A0A947G5E4-F1
#
_entry.id   AF-A0A947G5E4-F1
#
_cell.length_a   1.000
_cell.length_b   1.000
_cell.length_c   1.000
_cell.angle_alpha   90.00
_cell.angle_beta   90.00
_cell.angle_gamma   90.00
#
_symmetry.space_group_name_H-M   'P 1'
#
loop_
_entity.id
_entity.type
_entity.pdbx_description
1 polymer ?
#
loop_
_entity_poly.entity_id
_entity_poly.type
_entity_poly.pdbx_seq_one_letter_code
_entity_poly.pdbx_strand_id
1 'polypeptide(L)'
;MRIAEKTVAEVVQEASAKMSDPNYSAVLVGGFVQEQPATCEYIKSNLDEMGGAEAVVNCIFHAALIAVCFQRGNNRSVRTMEFDDLDYVSDGDRKEKLEGQQPAILAYIEENVENDGMKRVLMLIALAMEWVS
;
A
#
# COMPACT_ATOMS: atom_id res chain seq x y z
N MET A 1 4.82 15.78 -1.57
CA MET A 1 3.66 16.44 -2.22
C MET A 1 2.48 15.53 -2.07
N ARG A 2 1.29 16.05 -1.77
CA ARG A 2 0.10 15.21 -1.53
C ARG A 2 -0.44 14.66 -2.84
N ILE A 3 -0.72 13.35 -2.88
CA ILE A 3 -1.38 12.70 -4.00
C ILE A 3 -2.82 13.20 -4.05
N ALA A 4 -3.25 13.65 -5.24
CA ALA A 4 -4.62 14.10 -5.44
C ALA A 4 -5.61 12.93 -5.39
N GLU A 5 -6.78 13.15 -4.80
CA GLU A 5 -7.88 12.19 -4.78
C GLU A 5 -8.22 11.67 -6.18
N LYS A 6 -8.21 12.56 -7.17
CA LYS A 6 -8.41 12.21 -8.58
C LYS A 6 -7.42 11.15 -9.08
N THR A 7 -6.14 11.24 -8.69
CA THR A 7 -5.13 10.25 -9.08
C THR A 7 -5.41 8.89 -8.47
N VAL A 8 -5.81 8.86 -7.19
CA VAL A 8 -6.20 7.62 -6.50
C VAL A 8 -7.41 7.00 -7.19
N ALA A 9 -8.44 7.80 -7.48
CA ALA A 9 -9.64 7.35 -8.17
C ALA A 9 -9.34 6.77 -9.56
N GLU A 10 -8.46 7.40 -10.34
CA GLU A 10 -8.02 6.89 -11.65
C GLU A 10 -7.30 5.54 -11.54
N VAL A 11 -6.38 5.39 -10.57
CA VAL A 11 -5.68 4.12 -10.33
C VAL A 11 -6.65 3.02 -9.94
N VAL A 12 -7.58 3.30 -9.02
CA VAL A 12 -8.59 2.34 -8.58
C VAL A 12 -9.51 1.94 -9.73
N GLN A 13 -10.01 2.92 -10.50
CA GLN A 13 -10.88 2.65 -11.65
C GLN A 13 -10.18 1.76 -12.69
N GLU A 14 -8.92 2.03 -13.00
CA GLU A 14 -8.14 1.19 -13.91
C GLU A 14 -7.93 -0.21 -13.37
N ALA A 15 -7.61 -0.34 -12.09
CA ALA A 15 -7.44 -1.63 -11.44
C ALA A 15 -8.76 -2.42 -11.52
N SER A 16 -9.88 -1.82 -11.10
CA SER A 16 -11.22 -2.44 -11.17
C SER A 16 -11.59 -2.89 -12.59
N ALA A 17 -11.29 -2.09 -13.61
CA ALA A 17 -11.56 -2.47 -15.00
C ALA A 17 -10.74 -3.70 -15.45
N LYS A 18 -9.53 -3.86 -14.91
CA LYS A 18 -8.61 -4.96 -15.23
C LYS A 18 -8.76 -6.17 -14.29
N MET A 19 -9.52 -6.08 -13.21
CA MET A 19 -9.74 -7.21 -12.29
C MET A 19 -10.38 -8.44 -12.94
N SER A 20 -11.06 -8.27 -14.08
CA SER A 20 -11.58 -9.39 -14.87
C SER A 20 -10.48 -10.19 -15.59
N ASP A 21 -9.26 -9.65 -15.69
CA ASP A 21 -8.07 -10.35 -16.16
C ASP A 21 -7.32 -10.97 -14.97
N PRO A 22 -7.34 -12.31 -14.82
CA PRO A 22 -6.64 -12.99 -13.73
C PRO A 22 -5.12 -12.75 -13.73
N ASN A 23 -4.53 -12.41 -14.88
CA ASN A 23 -3.11 -12.13 -14.98
C ASN A 23 -2.75 -10.75 -14.42
N TYR A 24 -3.68 -9.78 -14.44
CA TYR A 24 -3.41 -8.43 -13.96
C TYR A 24 -2.98 -8.43 -12.49
N SER A 25 -3.77 -9.06 -11.63
CA SER A 25 -3.46 -9.15 -10.20
C SER A 25 -2.18 -9.94 -9.95
N ALA A 26 -1.95 -11.03 -10.68
CA ALA A 26 -0.74 -11.83 -10.56
C ALA A 26 0.53 -11.05 -10.94
N VAL A 27 0.48 -10.28 -12.03
CA VAL A 27 1.59 -9.42 -12.47
C VAL A 27 1.84 -8.27 -11.49
N LEU A 28 0.78 -7.60 -11.05
CA LEU A 28 0.88 -6.48 -10.11
C LEU A 28 1.48 -6.92 -8.77
N VAL A 29 0.94 -8.00 -8.19
CA VAL A 29 1.46 -8.59 -6.95
C VAL A 29 2.88 -9.12 -7.16
N GLY A 30 3.13 -9.84 -8.26
CA GLY A 30 4.44 -10.40 -8.55
C GLY A 30 5.55 -9.34 -8.71
N GLY A 31 5.25 -8.24 -9.40
CA GLY A 31 6.16 -7.11 -9.54
C GLY A 31 6.46 -6.46 -8.18
N PHE A 32 5.44 -6.20 -7.38
CA PHE A 32 5.63 -5.63 -6.05
C PHE A 32 6.47 -6.53 -5.14
N VAL A 33 6.24 -7.85 -5.16
CA VAL A 33 7.05 -8.81 -4.38
C VAL A 33 8.52 -8.79 -4.79
N GLN A 34 8.82 -8.61 -6.07
CA GLN A 34 10.20 -8.52 -6.57
C GLN A 34 10.87 -7.20 -6.17
N GLU A 35 10.13 -6.10 -6.19
CA GLU A 35 10.66 -4.76 -5.91
C GLU A 35 10.75 -4.44 -4.40
N GLN A 36 9.90 -5.07 -3.58
CA GLN A 36 9.71 -4.73 -2.17
C GLN A 36 9.79 -5.98 -1.26
N PRO A 37 10.93 -6.71 -1.24
CA PRO A 37 11.07 -7.96 -0.48
C PRO A 37 10.87 -7.78 1.03
N ALA A 38 11.53 -6.80 1.66
CA ALA A 38 11.42 -6.55 3.10
C ALA A 38 9.99 -6.15 3.51
N THR A 39 9.31 -5.35 2.69
CA THR A 39 7.89 -5.01 2.91
C THR A 39 7.01 -6.26 2.84
N CYS A 40 7.26 -7.16 1.90
CA CYS A 40 6.49 -8.40 1.79
C CYS A 40 6.75 -9.36 2.96
N GLU A 41 7.98 -9.40 3.49
CA GLU A 41 8.29 -10.15 4.71
C GLU A 41 7.58 -9.55 5.93
N TYR A 42 7.56 -8.23 6.06
CA TYR A 42 6.79 -7.54 7.09
C TYR A 42 5.28 -7.84 6.97
N ILE A 43 4.68 -7.77 5.78
CA ILE A 43 3.27 -8.11 5.60
C ILE A 43 3.02 -9.56 6.06
N LYS A 44 3.89 -10.51 5.65
CA LYS A 44 3.76 -11.91 6.04
C LYS A 44 3.88 -12.13 7.55
N SER A 45 4.72 -11.38 8.26
CA SER A 45 4.84 -11.52 9.72
C SER A 45 3.59 -11.05 10.47
N ASN A 46 2.70 -10.29 9.82
CA ASN A 46 1.41 -9.83 10.36
C ASN A 46 0.22 -10.71 9.93
N LEU A 47 0.47 -11.93 9.42
CA LEU A 47 -0.57 -12.82 8.87
C LEU A 47 -1.73 -13.09 9.83
N ASP A 48 -1.43 -13.29 11.12
CA ASP A 48 -2.45 -13.60 12.14
C ASP A 48 -3.42 -12.43 12.36
N GLU A 49 -2.93 -11.19 12.27
CA GLU A 49 -3.77 -10.00 12.40
C GLU A 49 -4.69 -9.78 11.19
N MET A 50 -4.31 -10.30 10.03
CA MET A 50 -5.03 -10.10 8.77
C MET A 50 -6.02 -11.22 8.45
N GLY A 51 -5.98 -12.35 9.16
CA GLY A 51 -6.90 -13.47 8.95
C GLY A 51 -6.40 -14.54 7.98
N GLY A 52 -5.07 -14.66 7.79
CA GLY A 52 -4.47 -15.79 7.08
C GLY A 52 -3.81 -15.45 5.73
N ALA A 53 -3.41 -16.50 5.00
CA ALA A 53 -2.56 -16.38 3.82
C ALA A 53 -3.23 -15.65 2.63
N GLU A 54 -4.54 -15.81 2.44
CA GLU A 54 -5.26 -15.06 1.40
C GLU A 54 -5.27 -13.56 1.67
N ALA A 55 -5.38 -13.17 2.94
CA ALA A 55 -5.35 -11.78 3.35
C ALA A 55 -3.97 -11.12 3.13
N VAL A 56 -2.87 -11.90 3.24
CA VAL A 56 -1.52 -11.43 2.89
C VAL A 56 -1.45 -11.03 1.41
N VAL A 57 -1.96 -11.88 0.51
CA VAL A 57 -1.95 -11.57 -0.94
C VAL A 57 -2.80 -10.33 -1.23
N ASN A 58 -3.96 -10.21 -0.58
CA ASN A 58 -4.81 -9.04 -0.72
C ASN A 58 -4.12 -7.76 -0.19
N CYS A 59 -3.42 -7.84 0.95
CA CYS A 59 -2.65 -6.73 1.48
C CYS A 59 -1.53 -6.30 0.52
N ILE A 60 -0.82 -7.25 -0.10
CA ILE A 60 0.21 -6.95 -1.11
C ILE A 60 -0.42 -6.26 -2.33
N PHE A 61 -1.59 -6.72 -2.78
CA PHE A 61 -2.31 -6.09 -3.88
C PHE A 61 -2.65 -4.62 -3.59
N HIS A 62 -3.20 -4.32 -2.41
CA HIS A 62 -3.48 -2.94 -1.99
C HIS A 62 -2.20 -2.10 -1.87
N ALA A 63 -1.11 -2.65 -1.31
CA ALA A 63 0.18 -1.97 -1.23
C ALA A 63 0.73 -1.63 -2.62
N ALA A 64 0.59 -2.55 -3.59
CA ALA A 64 1.00 -2.31 -4.97
C ALA A 64 0.19 -1.20 -5.64
N LEU A 65 -1.12 -1.13 -5.41
CA LEU A 65 -1.95 -0.02 -5.92
C LEU A 65 -1.54 1.32 -5.31
N ILE A 66 -1.24 1.36 -4.01
CA ILE A 66 -0.74 2.57 -3.34
C ILE A 66 0.59 3.00 -3.96
N ALA A 67 1.52 2.08 -4.23
CA ALA A 67 2.78 2.40 -4.91
C ALA A 67 2.56 3.02 -6.30
N VAL A 68 1.58 2.52 -7.07
CA VAL A 68 1.20 3.13 -8.36
C VAL A 68 0.65 4.55 -8.17
N CYS A 69 -0.12 4.81 -7.11
CA CYS A 69 -0.56 6.17 -6.78
C CYS A 69 0.62 7.11 -6.52
N PHE A 70 1.66 6.66 -5.80
CA PHE A 70 2.89 7.44 -5.59
C PHE A 70 3.62 7.74 -6.90
N GLN A 71 3.77 6.70 -7.74
CA GLN A 71 4.39 6.83 -9.05
C GLN A 71 3.69 7.86 -9.94
N ARG A 72 2.37 7.81 -10.02
CA ARG A 72 1.59 8.70 -10.89
C ARG A 72 1.38 10.09 -10.32
N GLY A 73 1.10 10.19 -9.01
CA GLY A 73 0.70 11.44 -8.38
C GLY A 73 1.84 12.45 -8.28
N ASN A 74 3.06 11.95 -8.06
CA ASN A 74 4.22 12.80 -7.81
C ASN A 74 5.34 12.63 -8.84
N ASN A 75 5.19 11.74 -9.83
CA ASN A 75 6.27 11.30 -10.70
C ASN A 75 7.51 10.80 -9.91
N ARG A 76 7.25 10.20 -8.73
CA ARG A 76 8.25 9.68 -7.79
C ARG A 76 8.16 8.17 -7.74
N SER A 77 9.26 7.47 -8.01
CA SER A 77 9.32 6.03 -7.77
C SER A 77 9.53 5.76 -6.29
N VAL A 78 8.71 4.88 -5.70
CA VAL A 78 8.99 4.30 -4.39
C VAL A 78 10.26 3.46 -4.53
N ARG A 79 11.39 3.86 -3.91
CA ARG A 79 12.58 3.00 -3.88
C ARG A 79 12.28 1.72 -3.09
N THR A 80 13.10 0.69 -3.24
CA THR A 80 13.03 -0.48 -2.36
C THR A 80 13.13 -0.03 -0.91
N MET A 81 12.12 -0.38 -0.11
CA MET A 81 12.03 -0.13 1.32
C MET A 81 12.74 -1.24 2.07
N GLU A 82 13.49 -0.86 3.10
CA GLU A 82 14.14 -1.78 4.04
C GLU A 82 13.39 -1.81 5.38
N PHE A 83 13.73 -2.75 6.26
CA PHE A 83 13.12 -2.79 7.61
C PHE A 83 13.35 -1.50 8.41
N ASP A 84 14.51 -0.87 8.25
CA ASP A 84 14.82 0.42 8.90
C ASP A 84 13.84 1.53 8.49
N ASP A 85 13.34 1.52 7.25
CA ASP A 85 12.35 2.49 6.77
C ASP A 85 11.00 2.27 7.45
N LEU A 86 10.58 1.01 7.58
CA LEU A 86 9.34 0.62 8.26
C LEU A 86 9.41 0.97 9.75
N ASP A 87 10.54 0.69 10.40
CA ASP A 87 10.77 1.00 11.80
C ASP A 87 10.77 2.51 12.04
N TYR A 88 11.41 3.28 11.17
CA TYR A 88 11.46 4.74 11.27
C TYR A 88 10.06 5.39 11.28
N VAL A 89 9.16 4.90 10.43
CA VAL A 89 7.79 5.45 10.36
C VAL A 89 6.82 4.81 11.34
N SER A 90 7.26 3.79 12.11
CA SER A 90 6.38 2.97 12.95
C SER A 90 5.84 3.67 14.20
N ASP A 91 6.54 4.71 14.68
CA ASP A 91 6.25 5.40 15.92
C ASP A 91 4.95 6.24 15.85
N GLY A 92 4.30 6.46 16.99
CA GLY A 92 3.13 7.33 17.11
C GLY A 92 1.85 6.88 16.38
N ASP A 93 0.90 7.80 16.24
CA ASP A 93 -0.37 7.54 15.56
C ASP A 93 -0.21 7.58 14.04
N ARG A 94 -0.22 6.40 13.42
CA ARG A 94 -0.04 6.21 11.98
C ARG A 94 -1.21 6.78 11.19
N LYS A 95 -2.43 6.72 11.72
CA LYS A 95 -3.62 7.24 11.04
C LYS A 95 -3.54 8.76 10.99
N GLU A 96 -3.26 9.41 12.11
CA GLU A 96 -3.10 10.87 12.17
C GLU A 96 -1.94 11.34 11.27
N LYS A 97 -0.81 10.64 11.31
CA LYS A 97 0.34 10.93 10.43
C LYS A 97 -0.04 10.82 8.95
N LEU A 98 -0.74 9.75 8.57
CA LEU A 98 -1.12 9.52 7.17
C LEU A 98 -2.20 10.51 6.72
N GLU A 99 -3.14 10.88 7.58
CA GLU A 99 -4.13 11.93 7.32
C GLU A 99 -3.45 13.27 7.02
N GLY A 100 -2.43 13.62 7.82
CA GLY A 100 -1.64 14.84 7.63
C GLY A 100 -0.77 14.83 6.36
N GLN A 101 -0.29 13.67 5.92
CA GLN A 101 0.64 13.55 4.79
C GLN A 101 -0.03 13.19 3.48
N GLN A 102 -0.89 12.17 3.46
CA GLN A 102 -1.53 11.60 2.29
C GLN A 102 -3.01 11.25 2.56
N PRO A 103 -3.89 12.26 2.76
CA PRO A 103 -5.29 12.03 3.14
C PRO A 103 -6.09 11.21 2.12
N ALA A 104 -5.79 11.35 0.82
CA ALA A 104 -6.44 10.56 -0.23
C ALA A 104 -6.07 9.07 -0.18
N ILE A 105 -4.85 8.74 0.25
CA ILE A 105 -4.42 7.35 0.44
C ILE A 105 -5.07 6.77 1.69
N LEU A 106 -5.20 7.55 2.76
CA LEU A 106 -5.93 7.14 3.95
C LEU A 106 -7.40 6.82 3.61
N ALA A 107 -8.10 7.73 2.92
CA ALA A 107 -9.49 7.52 2.50
C ALA A 107 -9.63 6.22 1.68
N TYR A 108 -8.73 5.98 0.73
CA TYR A 108 -8.70 4.74 -0.04
C TYR A 108 -8.61 3.50 0.86
N ILE A 109 -7.68 3.48 1.83
CA ILE A 109 -7.51 2.36 2.75
C ILE A 109 -8.79 2.14 3.57
N GLU A 110 -9.40 3.21 4.07
CA GLU A 110 -10.60 3.12 4.90
C GLU A 110 -11.83 2.61 4.13
N GLU A 111 -11.96 2.99 2.85
CA GLU A 111 -13.09 2.64 2.00
C GLU A 111 -12.96 1.26 1.34
N ASN A 112 -11.74 0.80 1.06
CA ASN A 112 -11.51 -0.39 0.24
C ASN A 112 -11.01 -1.61 1.04
N VAL A 113 -10.69 -1.44 2.33
CA VAL A 113 -10.20 -2.51 3.19
C VAL A 113 -11.16 -2.65 4.37
N GLU A 114 -11.63 -3.85 4.65
CA GLU A 114 -12.57 -4.08 5.77
C GLU A 114 -11.82 -4.44 7.07
N ASN A 115 -10.78 -5.26 6.97
CA ASN A 115 -10.05 -5.78 8.12
C ASN A 115 -9.14 -4.71 8.76
N ASP A 116 -9.34 -4.44 10.06
CA ASP A 116 -8.59 -3.42 10.78
C ASP A 116 -7.10 -3.74 10.93
N GLY A 117 -6.71 -5.01 11.03
CA GLY A 117 -5.30 -5.43 11.01
C GLY A 117 -4.62 -5.06 9.70
N MET A 118 -5.28 -5.37 8.58
CA MET A 118 -4.80 -4.99 7.25
C MET A 118 -4.72 -3.47 7.07
N LYS A 119 -5.71 -2.72 7.57
CA LYS A 119 -5.65 -1.24 7.58
C LYS A 119 -4.40 -0.74 8.30
N ARG A 120 -4.11 -1.25 9.50
CA ARG A 120 -2.92 -0.85 10.28
C ARG A 120 -1.61 -1.14 9.54
N VAL A 121 -1.51 -2.32 8.91
CA VAL A 121 -0.35 -2.71 8.11
C VAL A 121 -0.20 -1.79 6.89
N LEU A 122 -1.27 -1.55 6.14
CA LEU A 122 -1.25 -0.68 4.97
C LEU A 122 -0.93 0.77 5.29
N MET A 123 -1.42 1.30 6.42
CA MET A 123 -1.08 2.65 6.86
C MET A 123 0.41 2.80 7.13
N LEU A 124 1.05 1.81 7.77
CA LEU A 124 2.50 1.83 7.99
C LEU A 124 3.26 1.81 6.65
N ILE A 125 2.86 0.91 5.76
CA ILE A 125 3.49 0.77 4.44
C ILE A 125 3.34 2.05 3.62
N ALA A 126 2.15 2.67 3.63
CA ALA A 126 1.92 3.93 2.93
C ALA A 126 2.77 5.09 3.49
N LEU A 127 2.98 5.13 4.81
CA LEU A 127 3.90 6.09 5.44
C LEU A 127 5.35 5.83 5.03
N ALA A 128 5.78 4.57 4.98
CA ALA A 128 7.11 4.21 4.51
C ALA A 128 7.29 4.59 3.04
N MET A 129 6.27 4.37 2.20
CA MET A 129 6.28 4.83 0.80
C MET A 129 6.40 6.34 0.69
N GLU A 130 5.67 7.14 1.48
CA GLU A 130 5.84 8.60 1.48
C GLU A 130 7.23 9.03 1.93
N TRP A 131 7.82 8.32 2.90
CA TRP A 131 9.16 8.57 3.42
C TRP A 131 10.24 8.33 2.36
N VAL A 132 10.13 7.24 1.60
CA VAL A 132 11.17 6.82 0.65
C VAL A 132 10.93 7.25 -0.80
N SER A 133 9.70 7.66 -1.14
CA SER A 133 9.40 8.28 -2.44
C SER A 133 10.14 9.59 -2.56
#